data_AF-A0A9P1EMD5-F1
#
_entry.id   AF-A0A9P1EMD5-F1
#
_cell.length_a   1.000
_cell.length_b   1.000
_cell.length_c   1.000
_cell.angle_alpha   90.00
_cell.angle_beta   90.00
_cell.angle_gamma   90.00
#
_symmetry.space_group_name_H-M   'P 1'
#
loop_
_entity.id
_entity.type
_entity.pdbx_description
1 polymer ?
#
loop_
_entity_poly.entity_id
_entity_poly.type
_entity_poly.pdbx_seq_one_letter_code
_entity_poly.pdbx_strand_id
1 'polypeptide(L)' 'MVFAPFTGVDNHKKCITFGVGLLLKEDVESYVWLFRCFLNAMGREPRCIITDQDPSMKIAIP' A
#
# COMPACT_ATOMS: atom_id res chain seq x y z
N MET A 1 9.56 -0.52 13.78
CA MET A 1 8.14 -0.72 13.41
C MET A 1 7.80 0.32 12.38
N VAL A 2 7.34 -0.12 11.21
CA VAL A 2 7.01 0.72 10.06
C VAL A 2 5.49 0.77 9.96
N PHE A 3 4.95 1.98 9.84
CA PHE A 3 3.52 2.22 9.68
C PHE A 3 3.27 2.61 8.22
N ALA A 4 2.55 1.76 7.48
CA ALA A 4 2.27 1.95 6.07
C ALA A 4 0.76 2.14 5.83
N PRO A 5 0.24 3.38 5.87
CA PRO A 5 -1.16 3.65 5.63
C PRO A 5 -1.48 3.62 4.13
N PHE A 6 -2.57 2.95 3.77
CA PHE A 6 -3.16 3.04 2.44
C PHE A 6 -4.21 4.15 2.44
N THR A 7 -3.85 5.31 1.93
CA THR A 7 -4.78 6.44 1.81
C THR A 7 -5.19 6.67 0.36
N GLY A 8 -6.34 7.30 0.17
CA GLY A 8 -6.73 7.78 -1.13
C GLY A 8 -8.10 8.44 -1.10
N VAL A 9 -8.69 8.62 -2.28
CA VAL A 9 -9.91 9.41 -2.46
C VAL A 9 -11.10 8.48 -2.69
N ASP A 10 -12.15 8.64 -1.89
CA ASP A 10 -13.39 7.88 -2.04
C ASP A 10 -14.32 8.47 -3.12
N ASN A 11 -15.46 7.82 -3.35
CA ASN A 11 -16.47 8.29 -4.32
C ASN A 11 -17.10 9.64 -3.96
N HIS A 12 -16.91 10.12 -2.73
CA HIS A 12 -17.37 11.43 -2.24
C HIS A 12 -16.25 12.48 -2.28
N LYS A 13 -15.13 12.19 -2.95
CA LYS A 13 -13.96 13.07 -3.07
C LYS A 13 -13.30 13.38 -1.72
N LYS A 14 -13.46 12.51 -0.72
CA LYS A 14 -12.83 12.64 0.59
C LYS A 14 -11.54 11.85 0.62
N CYS A 15 -10.49 12.45 1.20
CA CYS A 15 -9.29 11.71 1.56
C CYS A 15 -9.61 10.82 2.76
N ILE A 16 -9.46 9.51 2.59
CA ILE A 16 -9.71 8.51 3.63
C ILE A 16 -8.56 7.51 3.70
N THR A 17 -8.41 6.86 4.85
CA THR A 17 -7.53 5.71 5.03
C THR A 17 -8.32 4.43 4.79
N PHE A 18 -7.95 3.66 3.77
CA PHE A 18 -8.55 2.36 3.44
C PHE A 18 -8.08 1.24 4.36
N GLY A 19 -6.84 1.34 4.85
CA GLY A 19 -6.24 0.32 5.71
C GLY A 19 -4.82 0.70 6.12
N VAL A 20 -4.22 -0.14 6.96
CA VAL A 20 -2.86 0.07 7.50
C VAL A 20 -2.11 -1.26 7.51
N GLY A 21 -0.87 -1.23 7.02
CA GLY A 21 0.14 -2.27 7.26
C GLY A 21 1.05 -1.90 8.43
N LEU A 22 1.27 -2.84 9.35
CA LEU A 22 2.31 -2.75 10.36
C LEU A 22 3.43 -3.72 9.99
N LEU A 23 4.58 -3.18 9.59
CA LEU A 23 5.72 -3.98 9.16
C LEU A 23 6.86 -3.89 10.18
N LEU A 24 7.68 -4.94 10.23
CA LEU A 24 8.88 -4.94 11.07
C LEU A 24 9.98 -4.05 10.47
N LYS A 25 10.12 -4.04 9.14
CA LYS A 25 11.14 -3.33 8.36
C LYS A 25 10.63 -2.98 6.96
N GLU A 26 11.35 -2.08 6.30
CA GLU A 26 11.11 -1.63 4.92
C GLU A 26 11.98 -2.46 3.97
N ASP A 27 11.43 -3.56 3.47
CA ASP A 27 12.10 -4.38 2.47
C ASP A 27 11.12 -4.94 1.44
N VAL A 28 11.67 -5.46 0.34
CA VAL A 28 10.89 -5.91 -0.82
C VAL A 28 9.88 -6.98 -0.42
N GLU A 29 10.28 -7.97 0.38
CA GLU A 29 9.37 -9.05 0.78
C GLU A 29 8.21 -8.56 1.66
N SER A 30 8.49 -7.65 2.59
CA SER A 30 7.45 -7.05 3.45
C SER A 30 6.43 -6.28 2.61
N TYR A 31 6.89 -5.50 1.62
CA TYR A 31 6.00 -4.75 0.74
C TYR A 31 5.24 -5.64 -0.24
N VAL A 32 5.87 -6.68 -0.81
CA VAL A 32 5.17 -7.65 -1.68
C VAL A 32 4.05 -8.34 -0.91
N TRP A 33 4.33 -8.79 0.31
CA TRP A 33 3.32 -9.37 1.17
C TRP A 33 2.20 -8.36 1.46
N LEU A 34 2.56 -7.13 1.83
CA LEU A 34 1.59 -6.09 2.17
C LEU A 34 0.67 -5.74 0.98
N PHE A 35 1.23 -5.55 -0.21
CA PHE A 35 0.45 -5.24 -1.41
C PHE A 35 -0.44 -6.41 -1.84
N ARG A 36 -0.01 -7.66 -1.67
CA ARG A 36 -0.87 -8.84 -1.88
C ARG A 36 -2.03 -8.87 -0.90
N CYS A 37 -1.79 -8.61 0.39
CA CYS A 37 -2.84 -8.52 1.40
C CYS A 37 -3.84 -7.40 1.06
N PHE A 38 -3.34 -6.23 0.66
CA PHE A 38 -4.19 -5.11 0.24
C PHE A 38 -5.03 -5.46 -0.99
N LEU A 39 -4.42 -6.05 -2.02
CA LEU A 39 -5.12 -6.47 -3.24
C LEU A 39 -6.22 -7.49 -2.94
N ASN A 40 -5.94 -8.48 -2.09
CA ASN A 40 -6.92 -9.48 -1.68
C ASN A 40 -8.09 -8.86 -0.90
N ALA A 41 -7.83 -7.85 -0.05
CA ALA A 41 -8.87 -7.14 0.69
C ALA A 41 -9.74 -6.25 -0.21
N MET A 42 -9.13 -5.57 -1.19
CA MET A 42 -9.83 -4.65 -2.09
C MET A 42 -10.53 -5.35 -3.25
N GLY A 43 -10.10 -6.56 -3.60
CA GLY A 43 -10.64 -7.37 -4.71
C GLY A 43 -10.32 -6.84 -6.11
N ARG A 44 -9.54 -5.74 -6.20
CA ARG A 44 -9.10 -5.12 -7.45
C ARG A 44 -7.83 -4.31 -7.23
N GLU A 45 -7.05 -4.14 -8.29
CA GLU A 45 -5.87 -3.28 -8.29
C GLU A 45 -6.24 -1.79 -8.29
N PRO A 46 -5.48 -0.94 -7.57
CA PRO A 46 -5.64 0.51 -7.65
C PRO A 46 -5.21 1.03 -9.03
N ARG A 47 -5.88 2.08 -9.51
CA ARG A 47 -5.54 2.72 -10.81
C ARG A 47 -4.22 3.49 -10.78
N CYS A 48 -3.84 3.97 -9.61
CA CYS A 48 -2.64 4.78 -9.40
C CYS A 48 -2.17 4.54 -7.97
N ILE A 49 -0.86 4.38 -7.80
CA ILE A 49 -0.19 4.29 -6.51
C ILE A 49 0.81 5.45 -6.46
N ILE A 50 0.73 6.25 -5.40
CA ILE A 50 1.72 7.29 -5.10
C ILE A 50 2.44 6.82 -3.86
N THR A 51 3.76 6.67 -3.95
CA THR A 51 4.61 6.24 -2.84
C THR A 51 5.57 7.37 -2.45
N ASP A 52 6.22 7.20 -1.31
CA ASP A 52 7.35 8.02 -0.84
C ASP A 52 8.66 7.74 -1.62
N GLN A 53 8.58 6.92 -2.67
CA GLN A 53 9.68 6.53 -3.55
C GLN A 53 10.73 5.62 -2.89
N ASP A 54 10.35 4.87 -1.85
CA ASP A 54 11.21 3.82 -1.31
C ASP A 54 11.69 2.84 -2.41
N PRO A 55 13.00 2.56 -2.52
CA PRO A 55 13.54 1.67 -3.55
C PRO A 55 12.98 0.25 -3.51
N SER A 56 12.64 -0.25 -2.32
CA SER A 56 12.06 -1.59 -2.14
C SER A 56 10.61 -1.62 -2.63
N MET A 57 9.83 -0.56 -2.40
CA MET A 57 8.48 -0.44 -2.96
C MET A 57 8.49 -0.47 -4.49
N LYS A 58 9.47 0.18 -5.13
CA LYS A 58 9.59 0.16 -6.60
C LYS A 58 9.79 -1.24 -7.17
N ILE A 59 10.40 -2.15 -6.41
CA ILE A 59 10.57 -3.56 -6.80
C ILE A 59 9.32 -4.38 -6.45
N ALA A 60 8.63 -4.02 -5.36
CA ALA A 60 7.47 -4.74 -4.86
C ALA A 60 6.16 -4.44 -5.60
N ILE A 61 6.05 -3.27 -6.22
CA ILE A 61 4.93 -2.89 -7.08
C ILE A 61 5.19 -3.47 -8.49
N PRO A 62 4.29 -4.32 -9.02
CA PRO A 62 4.44 -4.92 -10.35
C PRO A 62 4.36 -3.90 -11.50
#